data_AF-E8U430-F1
#
_entry.id   AF-E8U430-F1
#
_cell.length_a   1.000
_cell.length_b   1.000
_cell.length_c   1.000
_cell.angle_alpha   90.00
_cell.angle_beta   90.00
_cell.angle_gamma   90.00
#
_symmetry.space_group_name_H-M   'P 1'
#
loop_
_entity.id
_entity.type
_entity.pdbx_description
1 polymer ?
#
loop_
_entity_poly.entity_id
_entity_poly.type
_entity_poly.pdbx_seq_one_letter_code
_entity_poly.pdbx_strand_id
1 'polypeptide(L)'
;MTARRPLDLSVLAENGLRRGRTTGTCATAAVKAALTLLLHGRAVTDVDVSLPDGEHVLNVPVERALHLPDGRVRAEVLKDGGDDPDATHGATIHATVCVNGSGEVRFLAGEGVGTVTQRGIRVPVGEPAINPVPRAMMREAVAEVLAGTENPGFDLEIGCVGGEDIARRTFNPRLGILGGISILGTTGIVEPMSQEAYMASIEVYVRVALGDHPDAVVYTPGKLGRDFARAHLNLDGKRIVQISNFVGFALDATQGALAEEGVRLGTLWLAGHPGKLAKTLDGVWDTHSKRSGMAMGAVARVARIAGLNEDLARQLDAANTVEDTIEYLKTSPFGRAVWLAVEAAIARTCHARVPNADQVQVRLFALDGTPLGAAA
;
A
#
# COMPACT_ATOMS: atom_id res chain seq x y z
N MET A 1 -2.36 -28.08 -18.53
CA MET A 1 -1.86 -26.73 -18.17
C MET A 1 -0.84 -26.33 -19.22
N THR A 2 -0.97 -25.14 -19.79
CA THR A 2 0.06 -24.55 -20.66
C THR A 2 1.35 -24.41 -19.85
N ALA A 3 2.50 -24.74 -20.42
CA ALA A 3 3.78 -24.59 -19.73
C ALA A 3 4.03 -23.10 -19.41
N ARG A 4 4.37 -22.79 -18.16
CA ARG A 4 4.71 -21.43 -17.74
C ARG A 4 6.01 -20.98 -18.40
N ARG A 5 6.10 -19.69 -18.71
CA ARG A 5 7.24 -19.06 -19.38
C ARG A 5 8.26 -18.56 -18.35
N PRO A 6 9.57 -18.78 -18.53
CA PRO A 6 10.57 -18.20 -17.66
C PRO A 6 10.51 -16.67 -17.69
N LEU A 7 10.55 -16.03 -16.51
CA LEU A 7 10.72 -14.58 -16.37
C LEU A 7 12.20 -14.26 -16.13
N ASP A 8 12.76 -13.40 -16.97
CA ASP A 8 14.15 -12.96 -16.87
C ASP A 8 14.25 -11.60 -16.15
N LEU A 9 14.77 -11.61 -14.92
CA LEU A 9 15.00 -10.40 -14.12
C LEU A 9 16.19 -9.55 -14.62
N SER A 10 16.98 -10.02 -15.58
CA SER A 10 18.00 -9.21 -16.23
C SER A 10 17.40 -8.15 -17.16
N VAL A 11 16.15 -8.34 -17.60
CA VAL A 11 15.39 -7.35 -18.36
C VAL A 11 14.97 -6.22 -17.43
N LEU A 12 15.49 -5.02 -17.70
CA LEU A 12 15.22 -3.82 -16.93
C LEU A 12 13.74 -3.41 -17.01
N ALA A 13 13.27 -2.73 -15.97
CA ALA A 13 11.98 -2.06 -15.98
C ALA A 13 11.91 -0.95 -17.03
N GLU A 14 10.71 -0.48 -17.36
CA GLU A 14 10.53 0.59 -18.37
C GLU A 14 11.29 1.87 -18.01
N ASN A 15 11.54 2.09 -16.72
CA ASN A 15 12.34 3.21 -16.20
C ASN A 15 13.86 2.96 -16.20
N GLY A 16 14.32 1.83 -16.76
CA GLY A 16 15.74 1.47 -16.87
C GLY A 16 16.36 0.89 -15.59
N LEU A 17 15.57 0.57 -14.58
CA LEU A 17 16.06 0.04 -13.29
C LEU A 17 15.89 -1.48 -13.20
N ARG A 18 16.75 -2.13 -12.41
CA ARG A 18 16.68 -3.58 -12.19
C ARG A 18 15.48 -3.96 -11.35
N ARG A 19 14.73 -4.95 -11.85
CA ARG A 19 13.68 -5.64 -11.09
C ARG A 19 14.29 -6.53 -10.01
N GLY A 20 13.47 -6.82 -9.01
CA GLY A 20 13.83 -7.74 -7.93
C GLY A 20 12.79 -8.82 -7.69
N ARG A 21 13.03 -9.61 -6.66
CA ARG A 21 12.11 -10.63 -6.12
C ARG A 21 11.54 -10.16 -4.80
N THR A 22 10.25 -10.40 -4.62
CA THR A 22 9.54 -10.04 -3.37
C THR A 22 9.93 -10.97 -2.23
N THR A 23 9.63 -10.58 -0.98
CA THR A 23 9.80 -11.48 0.18
C THR A 23 8.93 -12.73 0.04
N GLY A 24 7.74 -12.62 -0.58
CA GLY A 24 6.87 -13.76 -0.90
C GLY A 24 7.50 -14.77 -1.85
N THR A 25 8.16 -14.32 -2.91
CA THR A 25 8.92 -15.18 -3.83
C THR A 25 10.08 -15.87 -3.14
N CYS A 26 10.86 -15.14 -2.33
CA CYS A 26 11.97 -15.73 -1.57
C CYS A 26 11.49 -16.78 -0.57
N ALA A 27 10.40 -16.51 0.16
CA ALA A 27 9.79 -17.49 1.07
C ALA A 27 9.28 -18.72 0.33
N THR A 28 8.65 -18.54 -0.84
CA THR A 28 8.16 -19.64 -1.67
C THR A 28 9.31 -20.51 -2.20
N ALA A 29 10.41 -19.88 -2.63
CA ALA A 29 11.62 -20.59 -3.03
C ALA A 29 12.21 -21.40 -1.87
N ALA A 30 12.32 -20.79 -0.68
CA ALA A 30 12.80 -21.49 0.51
C ALA A 30 11.91 -22.69 0.88
N VAL A 31 10.58 -22.52 0.85
CA VAL A 31 9.64 -23.63 1.06
C VAL A 31 9.85 -24.75 0.04
N LYS A 32 9.94 -24.41 -1.25
CA LYS A 32 10.11 -25.40 -2.32
C LYS A 32 11.42 -26.18 -2.19
N ALA A 33 12.51 -25.50 -1.86
CA ALA A 33 13.82 -26.11 -1.64
C ALA A 33 13.82 -27.03 -0.42
N ALA A 34 13.25 -26.56 0.70
CA ALA A 34 13.17 -27.33 1.94
C ALA A 34 12.28 -28.59 1.77
N LEU A 35 11.14 -28.47 1.09
CA LEU A 35 10.28 -29.61 0.78
C LEU A 35 10.95 -30.60 -0.17
N THR A 36 11.72 -30.11 -1.15
CA THR A 36 12.45 -30.98 -2.07
C THR A 36 13.47 -31.83 -1.32
N LEU A 37 14.20 -31.24 -0.38
CA LEU A 37 15.13 -31.99 0.46
C LEU A 37 14.39 -32.92 1.43
N LEU A 38 13.30 -32.48 2.05
CA LEU A 38 12.50 -33.28 2.99
C LEU A 38 11.89 -34.54 2.35
N LEU A 39 11.28 -34.40 1.17
CA LEU A 39 10.50 -35.47 0.53
C LEU A 39 11.34 -36.33 -0.41
N HIS A 40 12.31 -35.72 -1.11
CA HIS A 40 13.09 -36.39 -2.15
C HIS A 40 14.55 -36.62 -1.75
N GLY A 41 14.98 -36.20 -0.56
CA GLY A 41 16.36 -36.34 -0.08
C GLY A 41 17.37 -35.55 -0.90
N ARG A 42 16.93 -34.60 -1.72
CA ARG A 42 17.76 -33.88 -2.70
C ARG A 42 17.90 -32.42 -2.33
N ALA A 43 19.12 -32.00 -2.01
CA ALA A 43 19.46 -30.59 -1.92
C ALA A 43 19.52 -29.96 -3.31
N VAL A 44 19.06 -28.72 -3.43
CA VAL A 44 19.02 -27.96 -4.68
C VAL A 44 19.69 -26.59 -4.50
N THR A 45 20.34 -26.11 -5.56
CA THR A 45 21.01 -24.80 -5.60
C THR A 45 20.10 -23.67 -6.07
N ASP A 46 18.97 -24.02 -6.68
CA ASP A 46 17.98 -23.11 -7.22
C ASP A 46 16.64 -23.84 -7.34
N VAL A 47 15.56 -23.07 -7.40
CA VAL A 47 14.20 -23.58 -7.61
C VAL A 47 13.41 -22.65 -8.51
N ASP A 48 12.55 -23.25 -9.33
CA ASP A 48 11.58 -22.54 -10.13
C ASP A 48 10.34 -22.18 -9.29
N VAL A 49 10.04 -20.90 -9.15
CA VAL A 49 8.88 -20.38 -8.42
C VAL A 49 7.81 -19.92 -9.39
N SER A 50 6.66 -20.58 -9.32
CA SER A 50 5.43 -20.20 -10.01
C SER A 50 4.93 -18.82 -9.53
N LEU A 51 4.80 -17.86 -10.46
CA LEU A 51 4.32 -16.51 -10.14
C LEU A 51 2.77 -16.41 -10.10
N PRO A 52 2.21 -15.41 -9.39
CA PRO A 52 0.75 -15.27 -9.21
C PRO A 52 -0.05 -15.02 -10.49
N ASP A 53 0.59 -14.59 -11.59
CA ASP A 53 -0.07 -14.36 -12.87
C ASP A 53 -0.49 -15.65 -13.58
N GLY A 54 0.00 -16.81 -13.12
CA GLY A 54 -0.28 -18.12 -13.72
C GLY A 54 0.43 -18.35 -15.07
N GLU A 55 1.19 -17.37 -15.55
CA GLU A 55 1.87 -17.41 -16.85
C GLU A 55 3.37 -17.61 -16.71
N HIS A 56 3.95 -17.09 -15.64
CA HIS A 56 5.39 -17.01 -15.48
C HIS A 56 5.93 -17.90 -14.36
N VAL A 57 7.19 -18.28 -14.53
CA VAL A 57 8.02 -18.96 -13.53
C VAL A 57 9.32 -18.21 -13.38
N LEU A 58 9.79 -18.04 -12.15
CA LEU A 58 11.03 -17.35 -11.83
C LEU A 58 12.01 -18.34 -11.20
N ASN A 59 13.19 -18.51 -11.80
CA ASN A 59 14.25 -19.29 -11.18
C ASN A 59 14.90 -18.49 -10.04
N VAL A 60 14.97 -19.07 -8.85
CA VAL A 60 15.43 -18.41 -7.63
C VAL A 60 16.59 -19.21 -7.01
N PRO A 61 17.79 -18.60 -6.89
CA PRO A 61 18.91 -19.23 -6.20
C PRO A 61 18.61 -19.51 -4.73
N VAL A 62 19.05 -20.67 -4.25
CA VAL A 62 18.95 -21.15 -2.87
C VAL A 62 20.34 -21.11 -2.26
N GLU A 63 20.50 -20.35 -1.19
CA GLU A 63 21.80 -20.22 -0.50
C GLU A 63 22.17 -21.52 0.20
N ARG A 64 21.18 -22.14 0.85
CA ARG A 64 21.39 -23.33 1.68
C ARG A 64 20.10 -24.11 1.87
N ALA A 65 20.18 -25.43 1.92
CA ALA A 65 19.13 -26.33 2.38
C ALA A 65 19.74 -27.46 3.23
N LEU A 66 19.21 -27.72 4.43
CA LEU A 66 19.78 -28.68 5.37
C LEU A 66 18.73 -29.31 6.29
N HIS A 67 19.01 -30.53 6.76
CA HIS A 67 18.28 -31.17 7.85
C HIS A 67 18.68 -30.55 9.20
N LEU A 68 17.67 -30.25 10.03
CA LEU A 68 17.84 -29.87 11.42
C LEU A 68 17.88 -31.13 12.32
N PRO A 69 18.48 -31.05 13.53
CA PRO A 69 18.61 -32.21 14.42
C PRO A 69 17.27 -32.85 14.84
N ASP A 70 16.18 -32.10 14.80
CA ASP A 70 14.82 -32.53 15.15
C ASP A 70 14.06 -33.13 13.95
N GLY A 71 14.73 -33.37 12.83
CA GLY A 71 14.14 -33.96 11.62
C GLY A 71 13.43 -32.97 10.72
N ARG A 72 13.31 -31.70 11.11
CA ARG A 72 12.82 -30.63 10.23
C ARG A 72 13.85 -30.31 9.15
N VAL A 73 13.42 -29.64 8.08
CA VAL A 73 14.33 -29.17 7.03
C VAL A 73 14.24 -27.66 6.91
N ARG A 74 15.38 -26.99 6.82
CA ARG A 74 15.46 -25.54 6.63
C ARG A 74 16.14 -25.20 5.32
N ALA A 75 15.58 -24.25 4.58
CA ALA A 75 16.24 -23.63 3.44
C ALA A 75 16.24 -22.11 3.55
N GLU A 76 17.22 -21.48 2.90
CA GLU A 76 17.55 -20.07 2.99
C GLU A 76 17.71 -19.46 1.59
N VAL A 77 17.14 -18.28 1.40
CA VAL A 77 17.17 -17.53 0.15
C VAL A 77 17.50 -16.07 0.46
N LEU A 78 18.58 -15.58 -0.14
CA LEU A 78 18.93 -14.17 -0.09
C LEU A 78 17.99 -13.37 -1.00
N LYS A 79 17.35 -12.32 -0.48
CA LYS A 79 16.49 -11.45 -1.28
C LYS A 79 17.29 -10.43 -2.07
N ASP A 80 17.20 -10.50 -3.40
CA ASP A 80 17.62 -9.41 -4.29
C ASP A 80 16.38 -8.56 -4.65
N GLY A 81 16.29 -7.35 -4.10
CA GLY A 81 15.22 -6.39 -4.36
C GLY A 81 15.37 -5.59 -5.65
N GLY A 82 16.44 -5.80 -6.43
CA GLY A 82 16.76 -4.92 -7.55
C GLY A 82 17.15 -3.52 -7.07
N ASP A 83 16.83 -2.50 -7.87
CA ASP A 83 17.18 -1.10 -7.59
C ASP A 83 16.08 -0.34 -6.81
N ASP A 84 15.03 -1.03 -6.34
CA ASP A 84 14.01 -0.42 -5.50
C ASP A 84 14.58 -0.08 -4.10
N PRO A 85 14.26 1.09 -3.50
CA PRO A 85 14.64 1.43 -2.13
C PRO A 85 13.84 0.62 -1.09
N ASP A 86 13.99 -0.71 -1.13
CA ASP A 86 13.30 -1.69 -0.29
C ASP A 86 14.15 -2.04 0.94
N ALA A 87 13.61 -1.80 2.14
CA ALA A 87 14.28 -2.09 3.41
C ALA A 87 14.64 -3.57 3.60
N THR A 88 13.99 -4.47 2.87
CA THR A 88 14.23 -5.92 2.90
C THR A 88 15.20 -6.40 1.82
N HIS A 89 15.74 -5.51 0.98
CA HIS A 89 16.83 -5.85 0.06
C HIS A 89 18.03 -6.40 0.84
N GLY A 90 18.60 -7.52 0.39
CA GLY A 90 19.72 -8.19 1.06
C GLY A 90 19.35 -8.99 2.31
N ALA A 91 18.06 -9.10 2.64
CA ALA A 91 17.61 -9.92 3.77
C ALA A 91 17.63 -11.41 3.41
N THR A 92 18.04 -12.26 4.35
CA THR A 92 17.94 -13.73 4.20
C THR A 92 16.59 -14.20 4.71
N ILE A 93 15.74 -14.64 3.80
CA ILE A 93 14.46 -15.28 4.10
C ILE A 93 14.69 -16.78 4.25
N HIS A 94 14.11 -17.39 5.28
CA HIS A 94 14.23 -18.82 5.50
C HIS A 94 12.86 -19.48 5.72
N ALA A 95 12.78 -20.75 5.35
CA ALA A 95 11.63 -21.59 5.63
C ALA A 95 12.11 -22.86 6.34
N THR A 96 11.52 -23.16 7.50
CA THR A 96 11.67 -24.44 8.20
C THR A 96 10.38 -25.23 7.97
N VAL A 97 10.49 -26.43 7.40
CA VAL A 97 9.35 -27.26 7.01
C VAL A 97 9.39 -28.62 7.70
N CYS A 98 8.22 -29.11 8.08
CA CYS A 98 8.03 -30.48 8.56
C CYS A 98 6.63 -31.01 8.24
N VAL A 99 6.50 -32.34 8.20
CA VAL A 99 5.21 -33.02 8.05
C VAL A 99 4.42 -32.87 9.35
N ASN A 100 3.13 -32.52 9.24
CA ASN A 100 2.27 -32.32 10.40
C ASN A 100 1.10 -33.33 10.53
N GLY A 101 0.88 -34.19 9.53
CA GLY A 101 -0.15 -35.23 9.55
C GLY A 101 -1.59 -34.73 9.43
N SER A 102 -1.80 -33.43 9.24
CA SER A 102 -3.15 -32.83 9.20
C SER A 102 -3.80 -32.86 7.82
N GLY A 103 -3.03 -33.15 6.77
CA GLY A 103 -3.47 -32.95 5.38
C GLY A 103 -3.51 -31.48 4.93
N GLU A 104 -3.17 -30.54 5.80
CA GLU A 104 -3.22 -29.10 5.53
C GLU A 104 -1.86 -28.40 5.68
N VAL A 105 -1.73 -27.28 4.96
CA VAL A 105 -0.59 -26.37 5.09
C VAL A 105 -0.88 -25.34 6.18
N ARG A 106 -0.09 -25.36 7.25
CA ARG A 106 -0.14 -24.37 8.34
C ARG A 106 1.03 -23.40 8.23
N PHE A 107 0.77 -22.12 8.47
CA PHE A 107 1.79 -21.08 8.44
C PHE A 107 2.18 -20.71 9.87
N LEU A 108 3.47 -20.73 10.18
CA LEU A 108 4.02 -20.37 11.48
C LEU A 108 4.99 -19.20 11.31
N ALA A 109 5.02 -18.30 12.30
CA ALA A 109 5.99 -17.22 12.35
C ALA A 109 7.32 -17.76 12.90
N GLY A 110 8.35 -17.76 12.07
CA GLY A 110 9.73 -17.91 12.51
C GLY A 110 10.32 -16.58 12.98
N GLU A 111 11.55 -16.63 13.49
CA GLU A 111 12.29 -15.43 13.90
C GLU A 111 12.30 -14.37 12.81
N GLY A 112 12.03 -13.11 13.18
CA GLY A 112 12.08 -11.96 12.27
C GLY A 112 10.92 -11.85 11.28
N VAL A 113 9.92 -12.73 11.31
CA VAL A 113 8.61 -12.52 10.67
C VAL A 113 7.61 -12.07 11.72
N GLY A 114 6.90 -10.99 11.43
CA GLY A 114 6.01 -10.36 12.41
C GLY A 114 4.70 -11.12 12.62
N THR A 115 4.05 -10.86 13.74
CA THR A 115 2.68 -11.30 14.04
C THR A 115 1.72 -10.11 13.96
N VAL A 116 0.55 -10.32 13.37
CA VAL A 116 -0.48 -9.28 13.27
C VAL A 116 -1.19 -9.11 14.62
N THR A 117 -1.21 -7.89 15.13
CA THR A 117 -1.81 -7.54 16.44
C THR A 117 -2.97 -6.55 16.34
N GLN A 118 -3.18 -5.96 15.17
CA GLN A 118 -4.25 -4.99 14.92
C GLN A 118 -5.05 -5.38 13.67
N ARG A 119 -6.29 -4.89 13.59
CA ARG A 119 -7.17 -5.05 12.43
C ARG A 119 -6.73 -4.11 11.30
N GLY A 120 -7.30 -4.31 10.10
CA GLY A 120 -7.03 -3.45 8.94
C GLY A 120 -5.93 -3.95 8.00
N ILE A 121 -5.44 -5.17 8.17
CA ILE A 121 -4.61 -5.87 7.18
C ILE A 121 -5.37 -7.11 6.71
N ARG A 122 -5.08 -7.58 5.49
CA ARG A 122 -5.62 -8.83 4.91
C ARG A 122 -5.19 -10.12 5.61
N VAL A 123 -4.55 -10.02 6.78
CA VAL A 123 -4.08 -11.16 7.58
C VAL A 123 -4.74 -11.03 8.96
N PRO A 124 -5.39 -12.08 9.48
CA PRO A 124 -6.09 -12.04 10.77
C PRO A 124 -5.17 -11.69 11.94
N VAL A 125 -5.74 -11.11 13.01
CA VAL A 125 -5.02 -10.89 14.27
C VAL A 125 -4.59 -12.24 14.87
N GLY A 126 -3.35 -12.31 15.36
CA GLY A 126 -2.72 -13.52 15.89
C GLY A 126 -2.00 -14.36 14.84
N GLU A 127 -2.18 -14.08 13.55
CA GLU A 127 -1.51 -14.82 12.48
C GLU A 127 -0.13 -14.25 12.13
N PRO A 128 0.78 -15.09 11.59
CA PRO A 128 2.02 -14.62 10.96
C PRO A 128 1.72 -13.65 9.82
N ALA A 129 2.49 -12.55 9.74
CA ALA A 129 2.37 -11.47 8.76
C ALA A 129 2.80 -11.90 7.35
N ILE A 130 2.17 -12.95 6.84
CA ILE A 130 2.34 -13.56 5.52
C ILE A 130 1.06 -13.29 4.75
N ASN A 131 1.14 -12.43 3.74
CA ASN A 131 -0.01 -11.98 2.98
C ASN A 131 -0.66 -13.12 2.15
N PRO A 132 -1.94 -12.97 1.75
CA PRO A 132 -2.68 -14.01 1.03
C PRO A 132 -2.01 -14.53 -0.23
N VAL A 133 -1.44 -13.65 -1.07
CA VAL A 133 -0.77 -14.06 -2.31
C VAL A 133 0.48 -14.92 -2.03
N PRO A 134 1.43 -14.51 -1.18
CA PRO A 134 2.51 -15.41 -0.75
C PRO A 134 2.04 -16.73 -0.16
N ARG A 135 0.96 -16.75 0.65
CA ARG A 135 0.39 -18.01 1.16
C ARG A 135 -0.11 -18.90 0.01
N ALA A 136 -0.75 -18.32 -1.00
CA ALA A 136 -1.20 -19.05 -2.19
C ALA A 136 -0.01 -19.62 -2.98
N MET A 137 1.02 -18.81 -3.22
CA MET A 137 2.26 -19.25 -3.89
C MET A 137 2.93 -20.41 -3.15
N MET A 138 3.03 -20.35 -1.82
CA MET A 138 3.60 -21.44 -1.02
C MET A 138 2.75 -22.73 -1.07
N ARG A 139 1.42 -22.60 -1.08
CA ARG A 139 0.53 -23.77 -1.26
C ARG A 139 0.67 -24.38 -2.66
N GLU A 140 0.82 -23.56 -3.70
CA GLU A 140 1.11 -24.03 -5.04
C GLU A 140 2.46 -24.76 -5.09
N ALA A 141 3.52 -24.20 -4.47
CA ALA A 141 4.82 -24.87 -4.38
C ALA A 141 4.74 -26.22 -3.66
N VAL A 142 3.93 -26.34 -2.59
CA VAL A 142 3.66 -27.63 -1.93
C VAL A 142 3.01 -28.61 -2.91
N ALA A 143 1.97 -28.20 -3.62
CA ALA A 143 1.28 -29.06 -4.60
C ALA A 143 2.21 -29.52 -5.74
N GLU A 144 3.07 -28.63 -6.24
CA GLU A 144 4.05 -28.94 -7.28
C GLU A 144 5.09 -29.96 -6.81
N VAL A 145 5.60 -29.83 -5.58
CA VAL A 145 6.59 -30.79 -5.04
C VAL A 145 5.96 -32.15 -4.75
N LEU A 146 4.69 -32.17 -4.31
CA LEU A 146 3.94 -33.42 -4.13
C LEU A 146 3.62 -34.12 -5.46
N ALA A 147 3.52 -33.39 -6.56
CA ALA A 147 3.31 -33.93 -7.91
C ALA A 147 2.13 -34.94 -8.00
N GLY A 148 1.03 -34.68 -7.29
CA GLY A 148 -0.16 -35.53 -7.26
C GLY A 148 -0.14 -36.68 -6.25
N THR A 149 0.89 -36.78 -5.41
CA THR A 149 0.89 -37.66 -4.23
C THR A 149 -0.06 -37.13 -3.14
N GLU A 150 -0.45 -38.01 -2.22
CA GLU A 150 -1.30 -37.64 -1.08
C GLU A 150 -0.60 -36.56 -0.24
N ASN A 151 -1.33 -35.51 0.14
CA ASN A 151 -0.78 -34.43 0.96
C ASN A 151 -0.80 -34.86 2.44
N PRO A 152 0.35 -35.10 3.08
CA PRO A 152 0.39 -35.44 4.50
C PRO A 152 0.17 -34.22 5.41
N GLY A 153 0.14 -33.01 4.85
CA GLY A 153 0.10 -31.74 5.58
C GLY A 153 1.49 -31.29 6.03
N PHE A 154 1.70 -29.97 6.05
CA PHE A 154 3.00 -29.35 6.33
C PHE A 154 2.88 -28.13 7.23
N ASP A 155 3.79 -28.03 8.20
CA ASP A 155 4.05 -26.77 8.90
C ASP A 155 5.14 -26.01 8.17
N LEU A 156 4.82 -24.78 7.77
CA LEU A 156 5.72 -23.86 7.10
C LEU A 156 6.04 -22.72 8.07
N GLU A 157 7.15 -22.84 8.79
CA GLU A 157 7.68 -21.76 9.64
C GLU A 157 8.55 -20.84 8.79
N ILE A 158 8.08 -19.62 8.56
CA ILE A 158 8.77 -18.64 7.71
C ILE A 158 9.43 -17.59 8.59
N GLY A 159 10.73 -17.37 8.40
CA GLY A 159 11.50 -16.37 9.14
C GLY A 159 12.39 -15.51 8.24
N CYS A 160 12.99 -14.49 8.87
CA CYS A 160 13.90 -13.54 8.24
C CYS A 160 15.04 -13.22 9.21
N VAL A 161 16.29 -13.50 8.81
CA VAL A 161 17.46 -13.17 9.64
C VAL A 161 17.52 -11.66 9.85
N GLY A 162 17.58 -11.22 11.11
CA GLY A 162 17.55 -9.79 11.47
C GLY A 162 16.23 -9.07 11.13
N GLY A 163 15.15 -9.82 10.90
CA GLY A 163 13.88 -9.26 10.43
C GLY A 163 13.23 -8.28 11.41
N GLU A 164 13.42 -8.43 12.72
CA GLU A 164 12.90 -7.47 13.70
C GLU A 164 13.50 -6.06 13.51
N ASP A 165 14.83 -5.97 13.32
CA ASP A 165 15.53 -4.70 13.11
C ASP A 165 15.21 -4.08 11.75
N ILE A 166 15.01 -4.91 10.73
CA ILE A 166 14.53 -4.45 9.43
C ILE A 166 13.13 -3.85 9.59
N ALA A 167 12.22 -4.54 10.29
CA ALA A 167 10.84 -4.12 10.48
C ALA A 167 10.70 -2.76 11.19
N ARG A 168 11.61 -2.42 12.10
CA ARG A 168 11.64 -1.09 12.75
C ARG A 168 11.82 0.06 11.76
N ARG A 169 12.40 -0.21 10.58
CA ARG A 169 12.59 0.73 9.47
C ARG A 169 11.50 0.63 8.40
N THR A 170 10.52 -0.27 8.57
CA THR A 170 9.37 -0.40 7.68
C THR A 170 8.11 0.21 8.31
N PHE A 171 6.98 0.07 7.61
CA PHE A 171 5.69 0.48 8.13
C PHE A 171 5.07 -0.53 9.11
N ASN A 172 5.65 -1.73 9.26
CA ASN A 172 5.12 -2.81 10.10
C ASN A 172 4.66 -2.35 11.50
N PRO A 173 5.45 -1.56 12.27
CA PRO A 173 5.03 -1.10 13.59
C PRO A 173 3.74 -0.28 13.56
N ARG A 174 3.52 0.52 12.52
CA ARG A 174 2.30 1.34 12.35
C ARG A 174 1.09 0.52 11.93
N LEU A 175 1.33 -0.60 11.25
CA LEU A 175 0.30 -1.51 10.81
C LEU A 175 -0.12 -2.50 11.92
N GLY A 176 0.48 -2.41 13.11
CA GLY A 176 0.25 -3.37 14.19
C GLY A 176 0.87 -4.74 13.91
N ILE A 177 1.98 -4.79 13.17
CA ILE A 177 2.77 -6.00 12.97
C ILE A 177 4.01 -5.91 13.87
N LEU A 178 4.12 -6.84 14.82
CA LEU A 178 5.18 -6.84 15.84
C LEU A 178 6.12 -8.04 15.67
N GLY A 179 7.39 -7.87 16.03
CA GLY A 179 8.39 -8.95 16.06
C GLY A 179 9.08 -9.25 14.73
N GLY A 180 8.73 -8.58 13.63
CA GLY A 180 9.36 -8.86 12.34
C GLY A 180 8.73 -8.22 11.11
N ILE A 181 9.32 -8.52 9.96
CA ILE A 181 8.86 -8.05 8.65
C ILE A 181 7.59 -8.79 8.21
N SER A 182 6.95 -8.27 7.16
CA SER A 182 5.88 -8.96 6.47
C SER A 182 6.42 -9.71 5.25
N ILE A 183 5.90 -10.91 5.02
CA ILE A 183 6.12 -11.67 3.79
C ILE A 183 5.01 -11.27 2.81
N LEU A 184 5.37 -10.52 1.78
CA LEU A 184 4.44 -9.84 0.88
C LEU A 184 4.96 -9.84 -0.56
N GLY A 185 4.07 -9.49 -1.49
CA GLY A 185 4.31 -9.47 -2.93
C GLY A 185 3.07 -9.93 -3.67
N THR A 186 2.48 -9.06 -4.49
CA THR A 186 1.23 -9.37 -5.22
C THR A 186 1.51 -9.99 -6.59
N THR A 187 2.63 -9.64 -7.22
CA THR A 187 3.07 -10.14 -8.53
C THR A 187 4.23 -11.12 -8.42
N GLY A 188 4.80 -11.28 -7.22
CA GLY A 188 6.04 -12.04 -6.98
C GLY A 188 7.33 -11.30 -7.35
N ILE A 189 7.25 -10.21 -8.13
CA ILE A 189 8.41 -9.37 -8.51
C ILE A 189 8.35 -7.98 -7.87
N VAL A 190 9.52 -7.39 -7.66
CA VAL A 190 9.67 -5.99 -7.25
C VAL A 190 9.87 -5.16 -8.51
N GLU A 191 8.93 -4.26 -8.77
CA GLU A 191 9.02 -3.28 -9.85
C GLU A 191 9.53 -1.95 -9.26
N PRO A 192 10.77 -1.53 -9.57
CA PRO A 192 11.44 -0.43 -8.87
C PRO A 192 10.75 0.92 -9.11
N MET A 193 10.47 1.67 -8.03
CA MET A 193 9.79 2.97 -8.05
C MET A 193 8.45 2.97 -8.82
N SER A 194 7.72 1.85 -8.77
CA SER A 194 6.41 1.71 -9.41
C SER A 194 5.32 2.57 -8.75
N GLN A 195 4.47 3.21 -9.57
CA GLN A 195 3.29 3.92 -9.08
C GLN A 195 2.30 2.95 -8.44
N GLU A 196 2.16 1.75 -9.01
CA GLU A 196 1.31 0.68 -8.52
C GLU A 196 1.75 0.20 -7.12
N ALA A 197 3.06 0.06 -6.89
CA ALA A 197 3.59 -0.28 -5.57
C ALA A 197 3.30 0.80 -4.52
N TYR A 198 3.37 2.07 -4.92
CA TYR A 198 3.00 3.19 -4.05
C TYR A 198 1.49 3.21 -3.74
N MET A 199 0.65 2.98 -4.76
CA MET A 199 -0.81 2.84 -4.58
C MET A 199 -1.15 1.66 -3.67
N ALA A 200 -0.53 0.50 -3.84
CA ALA A 200 -0.72 -0.65 -2.95
C ALA A 200 -0.36 -0.30 -1.49
N SER A 201 0.66 0.54 -1.27
CA SER A 201 0.99 1.05 0.07
C SER A 201 -0.10 1.97 0.63
N ILE A 202 -0.70 2.83 -0.20
CA ILE A 202 -1.85 3.67 0.19
C ILE A 202 -3.03 2.79 0.62
N GLU A 203 -3.36 1.73 -0.12
CA GLU A 203 -4.47 0.82 0.23
C GLU A 203 -4.28 0.25 1.64
N VAL A 204 -3.06 -0.18 1.96
CA VAL A 204 -2.70 -0.69 3.28
C VAL A 204 -2.88 0.37 4.37
N TYR A 205 -2.44 1.62 4.12
CA TYR A 205 -2.64 2.70 5.09
C TYR A 205 -4.11 3.06 5.30
N VAL A 206 -4.91 3.04 4.22
CA VAL A 206 -6.36 3.25 4.30
C VAL A 206 -6.99 2.20 5.19
N ARG A 207 -6.70 0.91 4.95
CA ARG A 207 -7.29 -0.18 5.74
C ARG A 207 -6.88 -0.13 7.21
N VAL A 208 -5.61 0.20 7.51
CA VAL A 208 -5.17 0.40 8.90
C VAL A 208 -5.83 1.61 9.54
N ALA A 209 -5.96 2.71 8.81
CA ALA A 209 -6.68 3.89 9.28
C ALA A 209 -8.15 3.60 9.56
N LEU A 210 -8.74 2.58 8.93
CA LEU A 210 -10.14 2.16 9.14
C LEU A 210 -10.31 1.00 10.12
N GLY A 211 -9.25 0.26 10.46
CA GLY A 211 -9.34 -1.07 11.08
C GLY A 211 -10.04 -1.16 12.43
N ASP A 212 -10.11 -0.08 13.20
CA ASP A 212 -10.87 -0.01 14.46
C ASP A 212 -12.18 0.78 14.34
N HIS A 213 -12.69 0.96 13.11
CA HIS A 213 -13.93 1.67 12.80
C HIS A 213 -14.00 3.07 13.43
N PRO A 214 -13.03 3.95 13.16
CA PRO A 214 -13.02 5.26 13.79
C PRO A 214 -14.15 6.15 13.31
N ASP A 215 -14.50 7.15 14.11
CA ASP A 215 -15.42 8.19 13.71
C ASP A 215 -14.87 9.07 12.58
N ALA A 216 -13.54 9.22 12.49
CA ALA A 216 -12.90 10.05 11.49
C ALA A 216 -11.51 9.59 11.04
N VAL A 217 -11.20 9.85 9.77
CA VAL A 217 -9.89 9.66 9.12
C VAL A 217 -9.55 10.90 8.29
N VAL A 218 -8.26 11.24 8.16
CA VAL A 218 -7.78 12.36 7.33
C VAL A 218 -6.87 11.87 6.23
N TYR A 219 -7.17 12.25 4.99
CA TYR A 219 -6.24 12.13 3.87
C TYR A 219 -5.58 13.45 3.55
N THR A 220 -4.29 13.36 3.29
CA THR A 220 -3.47 14.52 2.96
C THR A 220 -2.53 14.23 1.80
N PRO A 221 -2.48 15.11 0.79
CA PRO A 221 -1.47 15.04 -0.26
C PRO A 221 -0.02 15.27 0.22
N GLY A 222 0.18 15.82 1.42
CA GLY A 222 1.49 16.25 1.91
C GLY A 222 1.52 16.57 3.41
N LYS A 223 2.45 17.44 3.84
CA LYS A 223 2.63 17.78 5.26
C LYS A 223 1.51 18.66 5.84
N LEU A 224 0.98 19.60 5.05
CA LEU A 224 -0.01 20.59 5.51
C LEU A 224 -1.23 19.94 6.19
N GLY A 225 -1.83 18.93 5.54
CA GLY A 225 -2.98 18.23 6.12
C GLY A 225 -2.64 17.38 7.35
N ARG A 226 -1.40 16.91 7.49
CA ARG A 226 -0.96 16.19 8.71
C ARG A 226 -0.90 17.14 9.91
N ASP A 227 -0.33 18.32 9.69
CA ASP A 227 -0.16 19.32 10.74
C ASP A 227 -1.52 19.82 11.23
N PHE A 228 -2.46 20.05 10.29
CA PHE A 228 -3.86 20.34 10.62
C PHE A 228 -4.52 19.24 11.45
N ALA A 229 -4.45 17.97 10.99
CA ALA A 229 -5.10 16.85 11.67
C ALA A 229 -4.61 16.69 13.11
N ARG A 230 -3.31 16.85 13.35
CA ARG A 230 -2.72 16.78 14.69
C ARG A 230 -3.13 17.95 15.58
N ALA A 231 -3.09 19.17 15.04
CA ALA A 231 -3.31 20.37 15.83
C ALA A 231 -4.79 20.66 16.12
N HIS A 232 -5.71 20.27 15.22
CA HIS A 232 -7.11 20.72 15.29
C HIS A 232 -8.12 19.57 15.38
N LEU A 233 -7.79 18.37 14.90
CA LEU A 233 -8.70 17.23 14.96
C LEU A 233 -8.37 16.25 16.08
N ASN A 234 -7.24 16.42 16.79
CA ASN A 234 -6.74 15.51 17.83
C ASN A 234 -6.72 14.04 17.38
N LEU A 235 -6.52 13.80 16.08
CA LEU A 235 -6.46 12.45 15.52
C LEU A 235 -5.06 11.87 15.70
N ASP A 236 -5.02 10.59 16.04
CA ASP A 236 -3.76 9.86 16.18
C ASP A 236 -3.03 9.73 14.83
N GLY A 237 -1.77 9.29 14.86
CA GLY A 237 -0.95 9.17 13.65
C GLY A 237 -1.43 8.12 12.65
N LYS A 238 -2.17 7.09 13.09
CA LYS A 238 -2.67 6.02 12.20
C LYS A 238 -3.95 6.43 11.47
N ARG A 239 -4.71 7.40 11.98
CA ARG A 239 -5.86 8.01 11.30
C ARG A 239 -5.49 9.06 10.24
N ILE A 240 -4.21 9.33 10.03
CA ILE A 240 -3.73 10.31 9.05
C ILE A 240 -3.00 9.58 7.92
N VAL A 241 -3.64 9.49 6.75
CA VAL A 241 -3.09 8.80 5.58
C VAL A 241 -2.53 9.81 4.58
N GLN A 242 -1.25 9.67 4.26
CA GLN A 242 -0.64 10.45 3.18
C GLN A 242 -0.90 9.77 1.84
N ILE A 243 -1.71 10.41 0.99
CA ILE A 243 -2.17 9.86 -0.30
C ILE A 243 -1.38 10.42 -1.50
N SER A 244 -0.44 11.33 -1.25
CA SER A 244 0.37 12.00 -2.26
C SER A 244 -0.46 12.64 -3.38
N ASN A 245 -0.56 12.03 -4.57
CA ASN A 245 -1.36 12.52 -5.68
C ASN A 245 -2.58 11.63 -5.99
N PHE A 246 -2.67 10.46 -5.35
CA PHE A 246 -3.61 9.40 -5.72
C PHE A 246 -4.94 9.55 -4.97
N VAL A 247 -5.62 10.67 -5.18
CA VAL A 247 -6.88 10.98 -4.48
C VAL A 247 -7.97 9.99 -4.83
N GLY A 248 -8.18 9.71 -6.13
CA GLY A 248 -9.20 8.75 -6.55
C GLY A 248 -8.94 7.36 -6.00
N PHE A 249 -7.71 6.87 -6.14
CA PHE A 249 -7.34 5.55 -5.62
C PHE A 249 -7.58 5.43 -4.12
N ALA A 250 -7.19 6.44 -3.33
CA ALA A 250 -7.43 6.42 -1.88
C ALA A 250 -8.93 6.36 -1.56
N LEU A 251 -9.77 7.13 -2.26
CA LEU A 251 -11.22 7.10 -2.10
C LEU A 251 -11.81 5.73 -2.46
N ASP A 252 -11.40 5.17 -3.60
CA ASP A 252 -11.87 3.86 -4.08
C ASP A 252 -11.45 2.75 -3.11
N ALA A 253 -10.21 2.78 -2.60
CA ALA A 253 -9.72 1.87 -1.57
C ALA A 253 -10.52 2.00 -0.26
N THR A 254 -10.91 3.22 0.11
CA THR A 254 -11.74 3.49 1.29
C THR A 254 -13.12 2.86 1.13
N GLN A 255 -13.77 3.13 0.01
CA GLN A 255 -15.09 2.60 -0.29
C GLN A 255 -15.07 1.07 -0.34
N GLY A 256 -14.06 0.48 -0.98
CA GLY A 256 -13.86 -0.96 -1.04
C GLY A 256 -13.72 -1.59 0.35
N ALA A 257 -12.84 -1.02 1.19
CA ALA A 257 -12.64 -1.51 2.55
C ALA A 257 -13.90 -1.40 3.42
N LEU A 258 -14.61 -0.27 3.37
CA LEU A 258 -15.86 -0.07 4.12
C LEU A 258 -16.96 -1.03 3.65
N ALA A 259 -17.08 -1.26 2.34
CA ALA A 259 -18.07 -2.19 1.78
C ALA A 259 -17.76 -3.65 2.11
N GLU A 260 -16.49 -4.05 2.03
CA GLU A 260 -16.03 -5.40 2.40
C GLU A 260 -16.37 -5.75 3.85
N GLU A 261 -16.20 -4.80 4.77
CA GLU A 261 -16.48 -4.99 6.19
C GLU A 261 -17.95 -4.71 6.58
N GLY A 262 -18.76 -4.16 5.66
CA GLY A 262 -20.16 -3.80 5.93
C GLY A 262 -20.32 -2.67 6.95
N VAL A 263 -19.35 -1.75 7.02
CA VAL A 263 -19.29 -0.66 8.01
C VAL A 263 -19.34 0.71 7.33
N ARG A 264 -19.60 1.76 8.13
CA ARG A 264 -19.62 3.15 7.69
C ARG A 264 -18.55 3.95 8.41
N LEU A 265 -18.05 4.99 7.76
CA LEU A 265 -17.14 5.97 8.34
C LEU A 265 -17.91 7.24 8.65
N GLY A 266 -17.81 7.78 9.87
CA GLY A 266 -18.46 9.05 10.20
C GLY A 266 -17.96 10.20 9.31
N THR A 267 -16.66 10.52 9.38
CA THR A 267 -16.08 11.65 8.65
C THR A 267 -14.80 11.29 7.93
N LEU A 268 -14.78 11.48 6.61
CA LEU A 268 -13.54 11.53 5.84
C LEU A 268 -13.11 12.98 5.64
N TRP A 269 -11.93 13.32 6.14
CA TRP A 269 -11.32 14.62 5.92
C TRP A 269 -10.34 14.59 4.76
N LEU A 270 -10.40 15.59 3.88
CA LEU A 270 -9.37 15.89 2.90
C LEU A 270 -8.70 17.22 3.29
N ALA A 271 -7.44 17.19 3.68
CA ALA A 271 -6.73 18.38 4.13
C ALA A 271 -5.47 18.62 3.30
N GLY A 272 -5.33 19.81 2.71
CA GLY A 272 -4.15 20.12 1.91
C GLY A 272 -4.24 21.37 1.05
N HIS A 273 -3.32 21.49 0.10
CA HIS A 273 -3.24 22.65 -0.79
C HIS A 273 -4.33 22.61 -1.88
N PRO A 274 -5.00 23.74 -2.20
CA PRO A 274 -6.00 23.79 -3.27
C PRO A 274 -5.45 23.32 -4.62
N GLY A 275 -4.18 23.63 -4.92
CA GLY A 275 -3.52 23.22 -6.16
C GLY A 275 -3.39 21.71 -6.39
N LYS A 276 -3.70 20.88 -5.39
CA LYS A 276 -3.90 19.44 -5.59
C LYS A 276 -5.37 19.06 -5.50
N LEU A 277 -6.04 19.37 -4.39
CA LEU A 277 -7.39 18.87 -4.12
C LEU A 277 -8.45 19.44 -5.08
N ALA A 278 -8.32 20.69 -5.54
CA ALA A 278 -9.29 21.28 -6.46
C ALA A 278 -9.24 20.67 -7.87
N LYS A 279 -8.19 19.92 -8.23
CA LYS A 279 -8.11 19.20 -9.51
C LYS A 279 -9.16 18.11 -9.66
N THR A 280 -9.67 17.56 -8.55
CA THR A 280 -10.74 16.55 -8.59
C THR A 280 -12.03 17.11 -9.18
N LEU A 281 -12.24 18.43 -9.11
CA LEU A 281 -13.39 19.12 -9.69
C LEU A 281 -13.43 19.05 -11.22
N ASP A 282 -12.30 18.77 -11.87
CA ASP A 282 -12.18 18.53 -13.31
C ASP A 282 -12.19 17.02 -13.65
N GLY A 283 -12.52 16.16 -12.68
CA GLY A 283 -12.46 14.71 -12.84
C GLY A 283 -11.04 14.14 -12.86
N VAL A 284 -10.03 14.94 -12.45
CA VAL A 284 -8.64 14.51 -12.39
C VAL A 284 -8.32 13.93 -11.01
N TRP A 285 -8.13 12.62 -10.97
CA TRP A 285 -8.01 11.85 -9.72
C TRP A 285 -6.57 11.50 -9.32
N ASP A 286 -5.62 11.62 -10.25
CA ASP A 286 -4.18 11.71 -9.99
C ASP A 286 -3.75 13.17 -10.13
N THR A 287 -3.45 13.83 -9.01
CA THR A 287 -3.18 15.27 -8.97
C THR A 287 -1.76 15.66 -9.38
N HIS A 288 -0.97 14.71 -9.88
CA HIS A 288 0.40 14.97 -10.33
C HIS A 288 0.41 15.92 -11.53
N SER A 289 1.28 16.94 -11.53
CA SER A 289 1.32 18.00 -12.57
C SER A 289 1.46 17.46 -14.00
N LYS A 290 2.24 16.40 -14.22
CA LYS A 290 2.34 15.71 -15.53
C LYS A 290 1.02 15.09 -16.03
N ARG A 291 0.03 14.88 -15.17
CA ARG A 291 -1.26 14.22 -15.47
C ARG A 291 -2.43 15.20 -15.41
N SER A 292 -2.20 16.46 -15.05
CA SER A 292 -3.26 17.40 -14.71
C SER A 292 -2.92 18.84 -15.13
N GLY A 293 -3.91 19.58 -15.62
CA GLY A 293 -3.80 21.03 -15.75
C GLY A 293 -3.71 21.75 -14.40
N MET A 294 -3.57 23.07 -14.43
CA MET A 294 -3.64 23.92 -13.24
C MET A 294 -5.05 23.94 -12.66
N ALA A 295 -5.16 24.06 -11.33
CA ALA A 295 -6.44 24.04 -10.64
C ALA A 295 -7.29 25.32 -10.83
N MET A 296 -6.75 26.33 -11.52
CA MET A 296 -7.34 27.66 -11.56
C MET A 296 -8.68 27.71 -12.26
N GLY A 297 -8.82 27.02 -13.39
CA GLY A 297 -10.10 26.92 -14.10
C GLY A 297 -11.20 26.29 -13.24
N ALA A 298 -10.85 25.29 -12.41
CA ALA A 298 -11.78 24.69 -11.47
C ALA A 298 -12.21 25.67 -10.36
N VAL A 299 -11.27 26.41 -9.77
CA VAL A 299 -11.55 27.41 -8.73
C VAL A 299 -12.42 28.55 -9.29
N ALA A 300 -12.09 29.07 -10.46
CA ALA A 300 -12.86 30.11 -11.15
C ALA A 300 -14.29 29.63 -11.46
N ARG A 301 -14.43 28.40 -11.97
CA ARG A 301 -15.75 27.80 -12.24
C ARG A 301 -16.60 27.67 -10.97
N VAL A 302 -16.01 27.25 -9.85
CA VAL A 302 -16.73 27.18 -8.58
C VAL A 302 -17.18 28.56 -8.12
N ALA A 303 -16.33 29.59 -8.25
CA ALA A 303 -16.70 30.96 -7.91
C ALA A 303 -17.92 31.46 -8.72
N ARG A 304 -17.95 31.18 -10.04
CA ARG A 304 -19.11 31.49 -10.90
C ARG A 304 -20.37 30.78 -10.45
N ILE A 305 -20.29 29.47 -10.19
CA ILE A 305 -21.45 28.66 -9.75
C ILE A 305 -22.00 29.15 -8.40
N ALA A 306 -21.13 29.63 -7.50
CA ALA A 306 -21.52 30.19 -6.21
C ALA A 306 -22.16 31.59 -6.32
N GLY A 307 -22.31 32.14 -7.53
CA GLY A 307 -22.88 33.47 -7.75
C GLY A 307 -21.97 34.61 -7.29
N LEU A 308 -20.66 34.36 -7.19
CA LEU A 308 -19.69 35.40 -6.87
C LEU A 308 -19.41 36.27 -8.10
N ASN A 309 -18.88 37.47 -7.87
CA ASN A 309 -18.65 38.49 -8.88
C ASN A 309 -17.91 37.94 -10.15
N GLU A 310 -18.39 38.28 -11.35
CA GLU A 310 -17.82 37.76 -12.61
C GLU A 310 -16.43 38.34 -12.94
N ASP A 311 -16.11 39.57 -12.53
CA ASP A 311 -14.75 40.11 -12.64
C ASP A 311 -13.78 39.32 -11.75
N LEU A 312 -14.21 38.98 -10.53
CA LEU A 312 -13.45 38.09 -9.64
C LEU A 312 -13.19 36.75 -10.33
N ALA A 313 -14.23 36.10 -10.85
CA ALA A 313 -14.07 34.81 -11.53
C ALA A 313 -13.11 34.87 -12.73
N ARG A 314 -13.20 35.91 -13.56
CA ARG A 314 -12.25 36.13 -14.67
C ARG A 314 -10.81 36.31 -14.20
N GLN A 315 -10.59 37.02 -13.10
CA GLN A 315 -9.24 37.19 -12.54
C GLN A 315 -8.68 35.87 -12.00
N LEU A 316 -9.51 35.04 -11.36
CA LEU A 316 -9.10 33.71 -10.92
C LEU A 316 -8.72 32.81 -12.11
N ASP A 317 -9.50 32.87 -13.19
CA ASP A 317 -9.27 32.07 -14.40
C ASP A 317 -7.95 32.46 -15.11
N ALA A 318 -7.60 33.75 -15.06
CA ALA A 318 -6.39 34.29 -15.66
C ALA A 318 -5.13 34.14 -14.80
N ALA A 319 -5.24 33.65 -13.55
CA ALA A 319 -4.11 33.51 -12.65
C ALA A 319 -3.17 32.38 -13.12
N ASN A 320 -1.86 32.60 -13.00
CA ASN A 320 -0.86 31.62 -13.38
C ASN A 320 -0.71 30.51 -12.33
N THR A 321 -0.83 30.86 -11.04
CA THR A 321 -0.69 29.93 -9.93
C THR A 321 -1.85 30.03 -8.94
N VAL A 322 -2.01 29.00 -8.11
CA VAL A 322 -3.01 29.00 -7.03
C VAL A 322 -2.63 30.01 -5.95
N GLU A 323 -1.34 30.22 -5.76
CA GLU A 323 -0.72 31.12 -4.81
C GLU A 323 -1.02 32.57 -5.19
N ASP A 324 -0.94 32.92 -6.48
CA ASP A 324 -1.37 34.25 -6.97
C ASP A 324 -2.85 34.51 -6.62
N THR A 325 -3.68 33.49 -6.76
CA THR A 325 -5.10 33.57 -6.39
C THR A 325 -5.30 33.69 -4.89
N ILE A 326 -4.53 32.96 -4.08
CA ILE A 326 -4.57 33.10 -2.62
C ILE A 326 -4.22 34.53 -2.24
N GLU A 327 -3.12 35.09 -2.76
CA GLU A 327 -2.71 36.47 -2.48
C GLU A 327 -3.76 37.49 -2.92
N TYR A 328 -4.33 37.32 -4.11
CA TYR A 328 -5.40 38.18 -4.59
C TYR A 328 -6.64 38.11 -3.67
N LEU A 329 -7.05 36.90 -3.28
CA LEU A 329 -8.22 36.68 -2.44
C LEU A 329 -8.02 37.12 -0.99
N LYS A 330 -6.78 37.21 -0.47
CA LYS A 330 -6.51 37.71 0.89
C LYS A 330 -7.07 39.12 1.13
N THR A 331 -7.04 39.96 0.12
CA THR A 331 -7.55 41.35 0.21
C THR A 331 -8.98 41.51 -0.30
N SER A 332 -9.56 40.45 -0.86
CA SER A 332 -10.93 40.45 -1.38
C SER A 332 -11.94 40.18 -0.27
N PRO A 333 -13.05 40.96 -0.17
CA PRO A 333 -14.12 40.67 0.77
C PRO A 333 -14.82 39.32 0.49
N PHE A 334 -14.61 38.75 -0.70
CA PHE A 334 -15.16 37.45 -1.10
C PHE A 334 -14.17 36.29 -0.91
N GLY A 335 -12.94 36.54 -0.46
CA GLY A 335 -11.88 35.53 -0.40
C GLY A 335 -12.28 34.26 0.35
N ARG A 336 -12.78 34.42 1.58
CA ARG A 336 -13.27 33.30 2.40
C ARG A 336 -14.46 32.59 1.77
N ALA A 337 -15.38 33.34 1.15
CA ALA A 337 -16.55 32.75 0.49
C ALA A 337 -16.16 31.88 -0.72
N VAL A 338 -15.15 32.29 -1.50
CA VAL A 338 -14.59 31.47 -2.59
C VAL A 338 -14.06 30.16 -2.03
N TRP A 339 -13.21 30.21 -1.01
CA TRP A 339 -12.59 28.99 -0.47
C TRP A 339 -13.59 28.05 0.19
N LEU A 340 -14.61 28.57 0.88
CA LEU A 340 -15.73 27.76 1.39
C LEU A 340 -16.50 27.06 0.26
N ALA A 341 -16.75 27.76 -0.85
CA ALA A 341 -17.41 27.17 -2.01
C ALA A 341 -16.54 26.07 -2.66
N VAL A 342 -15.24 26.29 -2.75
CA VAL A 342 -14.26 25.30 -3.27
C VAL A 342 -14.20 24.07 -2.36
N GLU A 343 -14.11 24.24 -1.05
CA GLU A 343 -14.15 23.13 -0.08
C GLU A 343 -15.43 22.31 -0.22
N ALA A 344 -16.59 22.97 -0.30
CA ALA A 344 -17.88 22.30 -0.46
C ALA A 344 -18.00 21.56 -1.81
N ALA A 345 -17.47 22.13 -2.88
CA ALA A 345 -17.47 21.48 -4.20
C ALA A 345 -16.60 20.21 -4.19
N ILE A 346 -15.38 20.30 -3.65
CA ILE A 346 -14.47 19.14 -3.55
C ILE A 346 -15.10 18.05 -2.68
N ALA A 347 -15.69 18.43 -1.54
CA ALA A 347 -16.36 17.51 -0.63
C ALA A 347 -17.45 16.69 -1.35
N ARG A 348 -18.34 17.36 -2.09
CA ARG A 348 -19.39 16.70 -2.88
C ARG A 348 -18.82 15.77 -3.95
N THR A 349 -17.83 16.24 -4.71
CA THR A 349 -17.19 15.44 -5.77
C THR A 349 -16.51 14.19 -5.22
N CYS A 350 -15.83 14.29 -4.08
CA CYS A 350 -15.16 13.16 -3.45
C CYS A 350 -16.14 12.22 -2.75
N HIS A 351 -17.21 12.73 -2.11
CA HIS A 351 -18.23 11.91 -1.45
C HIS A 351 -18.94 10.97 -2.42
N ALA A 352 -19.17 11.40 -3.66
CA ALA A 352 -19.74 10.55 -4.70
C ALA A 352 -18.94 9.26 -4.98
N ARG A 353 -17.63 9.24 -4.68
CA ARG A 353 -16.77 8.05 -4.79
C ARG A 353 -16.71 7.20 -3.51
N VAL A 354 -17.13 7.74 -2.37
CA VAL A 354 -17.10 7.06 -1.06
C VAL A 354 -18.44 7.19 -0.32
N PRO A 355 -19.54 6.64 -0.87
CA PRO A 355 -20.87 6.75 -0.27
C PRO A 355 -21.00 6.09 1.13
N ASN A 356 -20.07 5.22 1.52
CA ASN A 356 -20.03 4.63 2.86
C ASN A 356 -19.40 5.55 3.92
N ALA A 357 -18.91 6.73 3.55
CA ALA A 357 -18.67 7.81 4.50
C ALA A 357 -19.96 8.63 4.69
N ASP A 358 -20.34 8.92 5.94
CA ASP A 358 -21.51 9.75 6.23
C ASP A 358 -21.30 11.19 5.78
N GLN A 359 -20.07 11.69 5.90
CA GLN A 359 -19.67 12.99 5.37
C GLN A 359 -18.22 13.01 4.89
N VAL A 360 -17.97 13.84 3.87
CA VAL A 360 -16.63 14.25 3.46
C VAL A 360 -16.47 15.73 3.79
N GLN A 361 -15.40 16.08 4.50
CA GLN A 361 -15.05 17.47 4.81
C GLN A 361 -13.70 17.82 4.20
N VAL A 362 -13.55 19.07 3.74
CA VAL A 362 -12.31 19.56 3.11
C VAL A 362 -11.78 20.74 3.89
N ARG A 363 -10.46 20.81 4.08
CA ARG A 363 -9.77 21.98 4.63
C ARG A 363 -8.59 22.36 3.76
N LEU A 364 -8.58 23.63 3.34
CA LEU A 364 -7.59 24.17 2.43
C LEU A 364 -6.60 25.10 3.13
N PHE A 365 -5.33 24.95 2.74
CA PHE A 365 -4.20 25.71 3.29
C PHE A 365 -3.32 26.24 2.16
N ALA A 366 -2.77 27.43 2.33
CA ALA A 366 -1.69 27.95 1.50
C ALA A 366 -0.37 27.19 1.76
N LEU A 367 0.65 27.42 0.93
CA LEU A 367 1.96 26.75 1.07
C LEU A 367 2.66 27.04 2.40
N ASP A 368 2.43 28.22 2.97
CA ASP A 368 2.94 28.66 4.28
C ASP A 368 2.13 28.08 5.46
N GLY A 369 1.04 27.35 5.20
CA GLY A 369 0.16 26.78 6.21
C GLY A 369 -1.01 27.68 6.61
N THR A 370 -1.12 28.89 6.04
CA THR A 370 -2.25 29.79 6.31
C THR A 370 -3.58 29.10 5.92
N PRO A 371 -4.56 29.02 6.84
CA PRO A 371 -5.87 28.47 6.51
C PRO A 371 -6.65 29.41 5.58
N LEU A 372 -7.50 28.86 4.71
CA LEU A 372 -8.21 29.64 3.68
C LEU A 372 -9.74 29.68 3.83
N GLY A 373 -10.39 28.51 3.91
CA GLY A 373 -11.84 28.38 3.95
C GLY A 373 -12.38 28.26 5.37
N ALA A 374 -12.99 27.12 5.68
CA ALA A 374 -13.60 26.86 6.99
C ALA A 374 -12.59 26.78 8.15
N ALA A 375 -11.29 26.64 7.86
CA ALA A 375 -10.23 26.71 8.86
C ALA A 375 -9.74 28.15 9.15
N ALA A 376 -10.17 29.14 8.35
CA ALA A 376 -9.73 30.53 8.43
C ALA A 376 -10.65 31.42 9.28
#